data_AF-A0A183GU45-F1
#
_entry.id   AF-A0A183GU45-F1
#
_cell.length_a   1.000
_cell.length_b   1.000
_cell.length_c   1.000
_cell.angle_alpha   90.00
_cell.angle_beta   90.00
_cell.angle_gamma   90.00
#
_symmetry.space_group_name_H-M   'P 1'
#
loop_
_entity.id
_entity.type
_entity.pdbx_description
1 polymer ?
#
loop_
_entity_poly.entity_id
_entity_poly.type
_entity_poly.pdbx_seq_one_letter_code
_entity_poly.pdbx_strand_id
1 'polypeptide(L)'
;KAGKICTISTQVRIGINVLHCIKQLHDVRFYFDKNRGWPQNEKSATKYTQCASQVGFVHRDVKPGNMALGLVGTAERRFIHILDFGLAREYIIVDVDGKTKMRRPRERAHFRGTVRYCSANAQERGEQGRPDDLWCLLYILVELRGALPWSRVRYIFLRF
;
A
#
# COMPACT_ATOMS: atom_id res chain seq x y z
N LYS A 1 5.95 -6.85 -31.38
CA LYS A 1 7.08 -7.26 -30.51
C LYS A 1 6.52 -7.70 -29.17
N ALA A 2 6.43 -9.02 -28.93
CA ALA A 2 6.07 -9.51 -27.59
C ALA A 2 7.19 -9.08 -26.63
N GLY A 3 6.88 -8.19 -25.67
CA GLY A 3 7.82 -7.79 -24.65
C GLY A 3 8.31 -9.02 -23.88
N LYS A 4 9.55 -8.98 -23.38
CA LYS A 4 10.11 -10.06 -22.55
C LYS A 4 9.14 -10.36 -21.40
N ILE A 5 8.57 -11.57 -21.39
CA ILE A 5 7.68 -12.02 -20.32
C ILE A 5 8.50 -12.12 -19.03
N CYS A 6 7.98 -11.55 -17.94
CA CYS A 6 8.62 -11.65 -16.63
C CYS A 6 8.71 -13.12 -16.20
N THR A 7 9.90 -13.57 -15.81
CA THR A 7 10.08 -14.95 -15.31
C THR A 7 9.30 -15.16 -14.02
N ILE A 8 8.91 -16.40 -13.72
CA ILE A 8 8.26 -16.76 -12.45
C ILE A 8 9.09 -16.28 -11.26
N SER A 9 10.39 -16.52 -11.32
CA SER A 9 11.33 -16.13 -10.26
C SER A 9 11.35 -14.61 -10.04
N THR A 10 11.32 -13.81 -11.12
CA THR A 10 11.27 -12.34 -11.01
C THR A 10 9.93 -11.87 -10.47
N GLN A 11 8.81 -12.43 -10.94
CA GLN A 11 7.48 -12.09 -10.44
C GLN A 11 7.35 -12.37 -8.93
N VAL A 12 7.84 -13.53 -8.47
CA VAL A 12 7.83 -13.89 -7.04
C VAL A 12 8.66 -12.90 -6.22
N ARG A 13 9.87 -12.54 -6.68
CA ARG A 13 10.71 -11.53 -6.01
C ARG A 13 10.03 -10.18 -5.91
N ILE A 14 9.40 -9.72 -6.99
CA ILE A 14 8.62 -8.47 -7.01
C ILE A 14 7.48 -8.57 -5.98
N GLY A 15 6.71 -9.65 -6.02
CA GLY A 15 5.59 -9.87 -5.11
C GLY A 15 6.00 -9.83 -3.64
N ILE A 16 7.09 -10.51 -3.28
CA ILE A 16 7.62 -10.51 -1.91
C ILE A 16 8.07 -9.12 -1.48
N ASN A 17 8.77 -8.37 -2.34
CA ASN A 17 9.24 -7.02 -2.02
C ASN A 17 8.07 -6.06 -1.81
N VAL A 18 7.09 -6.04 -2.74
CA VAL A 18 5.93 -5.16 -2.61
C VAL A 18 5.08 -5.55 -1.41
N LEU A 19 4.87 -6.85 -1.16
CA LEU A 19 4.15 -7.33 0.02
C LEU A 19 4.85 -6.90 1.32
N HIS A 20 6.18 -6.94 1.35
CA HIS A 20 6.96 -6.45 2.48
C HIS A 20 6.72 -4.96 2.73
N CYS A 21 6.74 -4.13 1.69
CA CYS A 21 6.43 -2.70 1.81
C CYS A 21 5.00 -2.43 2.27
N ILE A 22 4.00 -3.16 1.73
CA ILE A 22 2.60 -3.06 2.16
C ILE A 22 2.48 -3.43 3.63
N LYS A 23 3.12 -4.53 4.05
CA LYS A 23 3.15 -4.96 5.45
C LYS A 23 3.76 -3.88 6.33
N GLN A 24 4.91 -3.33 5.95
CA GLN A 24 5.54 -2.24 6.69
C GLN A 24 4.56 -1.08 6.85
N LEU A 25 3.93 -0.62 5.77
CA LEU A 25 2.95 0.47 5.77
C LEU A 25 1.74 0.20 6.68
N HIS A 26 1.20 -1.03 6.62
CA HIS A 26 0.05 -1.44 7.42
C HIS A 26 0.40 -1.55 8.90
N ASP A 27 1.61 -2.02 9.20
CA ASP A 27 2.11 -2.22 10.55
C ASP A 27 2.92 -1.01 11.07
N VAL A 28 2.86 0.14 10.38
CA VAL A 28 3.60 1.37 10.71
C VAL A 28 3.32 1.79 12.16
N ARG A 29 4.28 1.54 13.06
CA ARG A 29 4.23 2.06 14.42
C ARG A 29 4.93 3.42 14.49
N PHE A 30 4.39 4.44 13.81
CA PHE A 30 4.92 5.80 13.99
C PHE A 30 4.33 6.43 15.25
N TYR A 31 5.20 6.87 16.16
CA TYR A 31 4.85 7.86 17.18
C TYR A 31 4.91 9.24 16.52
N PHE A 32 3.75 9.83 16.23
CA PHE A 32 3.68 11.24 15.83
C PHE A 32 3.31 12.07 17.06
N ASP A 33 4.33 12.45 17.84
CA ASP A 33 4.14 13.46 18.88
C ASP A 33 4.05 14.83 18.20
N LYS A 34 2.81 15.34 18.05
CA LYS A 34 2.57 16.68 17.46
C LYS A 34 3.34 17.79 18.17
N ASN A 35 3.81 17.56 19.40
CA ASN A 35 4.51 18.54 20.23
C ASN A 35 6.04 18.36 20.29
N ARG A 36 6.63 17.29 19.70
CA ARG A 36 8.08 17.00 19.86
C ARG A 36 8.91 16.84 18.58
N GLY A 37 8.33 17.01 17.40
CA GLY A 37 9.08 16.97 16.14
C GLY A 37 9.66 15.58 15.81
N TRP A 38 10.28 15.45 14.63
CA TRP A 38 10.78 14.17 14.11
C TRP A 38 12.06 13.72 14.87
N PRO A 39 12.23 12.43 15.21
CA PRO A 39 13.44 11.95 15.89
C PRO A 39 14.70 12.17 15.06
N GLN A 40 15.74 12.74 15.69
CA GLN A 40 17.01 13.05 15.03
C GLN A 40 18.02 11.90 15.06
N ASN A 41 17.79 10.84 15.85
CA ASN A 41 18.71 9.70 15.92
C ASN A 41 18.03 8.37 16.29
N GLU A 42 18.75 7.27 16.08
CA GLU A 42 18.27 5.89 16.26
C GLU A 42 17.91 5.57 17.72
N LYS A 43 18.68 6.06 18.69
CA LYS A 43 18.37 5.86 20.13
C LYS A 43 17.10 6.58 20.56
N SER A 44 16.84 7.77 20.03
CA SER A 44 15.59 8.48 20.27
C SER A 44 14.43 7.78 19.57
N ALA A 45 14.62 7.27 18.35
CA ALA A 45 13.62 6.46 17.64
C ALA A 45 13.16 5.24 18.46
N THR A 46 14.07 4.49 19.09
CA THR A 46 13.73 3.31 19.92
C THR A 46 12.89 3.65 21.15
N LYS A 47 13.08 4.85 21.74
CA LYS A 47 12.30 5.32 22.90
C LYS A 47 10.86 5.69 22.51
N TYR A 48 10.64 6.16 21.28
CA TYR A 48 9.29 6.39 20.73
C TYR A 48 8.54 5.08 20.46
N THR A 49 9.24 3.97 20.21
CA THR A 49 8.64 2.66 19.91
C THR A 49 7.99 1.99 21.13
N GLN A 50 8.45 2.26 22.35
CA GLN A 50 7.95 1.61 23.59
C GLN A 50 6.64 2.20 24.13
N CYS A 51 6.31 3.45 23.82
CA CYS A 51 5.07 4.10 24.26
C CYS A 51 3.97 4.13 23.19
N ALA A 52 4.23 3.64 21.97
CA ALA A 52 3.40 3.87 20.80
C ALA A 52 2.07 3.10 20.80
N SER A 53 0.97 3.82 20.60
CA SER A 53 -0.26 3.25 20.04
C SER A 53 0.01 2.77 18.61
N GLN A 54 -0.54 1.61 18.24
CA GLN A 54 -0.39 1.08 16.87
C GLN A 54 -1.13 2.00 15.90
N VAL A 55 -0.40 2.82 15.14
CA VAL A 55 -0.94 3.47 13.94
C VAL A 55 -0.85 2.46 12.79
N GLY A 56 -1.64 2.65 11.74
CA GLY A 56 -1.58 1.79 10.57
C GLY A 56 -2.23 2.49 9.39
N PHE A 57 -1.57 2.44 8.23
CA PHE A 57 -2.01 3.11 7.02
C PHE A 57 -2.41 2.11 5.94
N VAL A 58 -3.35 2.48 5.11
CA VAL A 58 -3.67 1.82 3.83
C VAL A 58 -3.22 2.76 2.72
N HIS A 59 -2.55 2.25 1.70
CA HIS A 59 -2.02 3.08 0.61
C HIS A 59 -3.12 3.57 -0.33
N ARG A 60 -4.08 2.70 -0.68
CA ARG A 60 -5.23 2.98 -1.55
C ARG A 60 -4.92 3.31 -3.01
N ASP A 61 -3.65 3.23 -3.44
CA ASP A 61 -3.25 3.44 -4.85
C ASP A 61 -1.95 2.69 -5.21
N VAL A 62 -1.84 1.44 -4.74
CA VAL A 62 -0.72 0.55 -5.08
C VAL A 62 -0.78 0.24 -6.58
N LYS A 63 0.23 0.67 -7.33
CA LYS A 63 0.34 0.47 -8.79
C LYS A 63 1.81 0.54 -9.23
N PRO A 64 2.16 0.01 -10.42
CA PRO A 64 3.54 0.06 -10.90
C PRO A 64 4.10 1.48 -11.04
N GLY A 65 3.25 2.46 -11.39
CA GLY A 65 3.66 3.87 -11.49
C GLY A 65 4.04 4.53 -10.17
N ASN A 66 3.65 3.93 -9.03
CA ASN A 66 4.00 4.40 -7.68
C ASN A 66 5.07 3.50 -7.04
N MET A 67 5.85 2.78 -7.86
CA MET A 67 6.91 1.91 -7.40
C MET A 67 8.22 2.25 -8.11
N ALA A 68 9.32 2.16 -7.38
CA ALA A 68 10.66 2.35 -7.94
C ALA A 68 11.61 1.26 -7.44
N LEU A 69 12.59 0.89 -8.27
CA LEU A 69 13.73 0.08 -7.85
C LEU A 69 14.76 0.98 -7.18
N GLY A 70 15.47 0.44 -6.19
CA GLY A 70 16.62 1.14 -5.60
C GLY A 70 17.72 1.40 -6.63
N LEU A 71 18.58 2.38 -6.30
CA LEU A 71 19.57 2.90 -7.24
C LEU A 71 20.61 1.85 -7.66
N VAL A 72 21.06 1.91 -8.91
CA VAL A 72 22.12 1.02 -9.39
C VAL A 72 23.44 1.35 -8.67
N GLY A 73 24.12 0.32 -8.17
CA GLY A 73 25.38 0.48 -7.43
C GLY A 73 25.21 0.58 -5.91
N THR A 74 23.97 0.57 -5.40
CA THR A 74 23.69 0.51 -3.96
C THR A 74 23.29 -0.91 -3.54
N ALA A 75 23.34 -1.18 -2.24
CA ALA A 75 22.78 -2.40 -1.65
C ALA A 75 21.26 -2.53 -1.94
N GLU A 76 20.60 -1.42 -2.28
CA GLU A 76 19.15 -1.35 -2.47
C GLU A 76 18.68 -1.63 -3.89
N ARG A 77 19.59 -1.84 -4.86
CA ARG A 77 19.26 -2.09 -6.27
C ARG A 77 18.18 -3.16 -6.50
N ARG A 78 18.01 -4.10 -5.56
CA ARG A 78 17.06 -5.21 -5.62
C ARG A 78 15.77 -4.97 -4.83
N PHE A 79 15.68 -3.87 -4.08
CA PHE A 79 14.50 -3.50 -3.33
C PHE A 79 13.55 -2.67 -4.18
N ILE A 80 12.26 -2.86 -3.93
CA ILE A 80 11.19 -2.02 -4.46
C ILE A 80 10.78 -1.06 -3.35
N HIS A 81 10.66 0.21 -3.69
CA HIS A 81 10.14 1.25 -2.83
C HIS A 81 8.73 1.63 -3.32
N ILE A 82 7.81 1.83 -2.38
CA ILE A 82 6.48 2.39 -2.66
C ILE A 82 6.56 3.91 -2.47
N LEU A 83 6.02 4.64 -3.45
CA LEU A 83 6.03 6.09 -3.55
C LEU A 83 4.59 6.64 -3.54
N ASP A 84 4.48 7.96 -3.45
CA ASP A 84 3.21 8.70 -3.56
C ASP A 84 2.12 8.25 -2.56
N PHE A 85 2.27 8.72 -1.33
CA PHE A 85 1.31 8.52 -0.23
C PHE A 85 0.17 9.54 -0.22
N GLY A 86 -0.06 10.31 -1.31
CA GLY A 86 -1.09 11.34 -1.36
C GLY A 86 -2.51 10.81 -1.17
N LEU A 87 -2.73 9.53 -1.45
CA LEU A 87 -3.97 8.82 -1.19
C LEU A 87 -3.91 7.90 0.04
N ALA A 88 -2.81 7.83 0.77
CA ALA A 88 -2.74 6.99 1.96
C ALA A 88 -3.74 7.46 3.04
N ARG A 89 -4.19 6.54 3.89
CA ARG A 89 -5.12 6.85 4.98
C ARG A 89 -4.94 5.94 6.17
N GLU A 90 -5.03 6.53 7.36
CA GLU A 90 -5.08 5.79 8.63
C GLU A 90 -6.33 4.90 8.70
N TYR A 91 -6.12 3.60 8.95
CA TYR A 91 -7.19 2.65 9.24
C TYR A 91 -7.34 2.37 10.74
N ILE A 92 -6.31 2.65 11.53
CA ILE A 92 -6.38 2.67 12.99
C ILE A 92 -6.48 4.11 13.44
N ILE A 93 -7.49 4.43 14.25
CA ILE A 93 -7.69 5.74 14.85
C ILE A 93 -7.62 5.63 16.37
N VAL A 94 -7.12 6.67 17.03
CA VAL A 94 -7.11 6.77 18.50
C VAL A 94 -8.39 7.47 18.93
N ASP A 95 -9.13 6.87 19.86
CA ASP A 95 -10.33 7.46 20.43
C ASP A 95 -10.01 8.58 21.44
N VAL A 96 -11.04 9.30 21.89
CA VAL A 96 -10.92 10.33 22.93
C VAL A 96 -10.31 9.77 24.22
N ASP A 97 -10.58 8.50 24.51
CA ASP A 97 -10.03 7.77 25.68
C ASP A 97 -8.61 7.19 25.46
N GLY A 98 -7.96 7.52 24.33
CA GLY A 98 -6.62 7.01 24.01
C GLY A 98 -6.57 5.55 23.52
N LYS A 99 -7.73 4.90 23.35
CA LYS A 99 -7.82 3.51 22.85
C LYS A 99 -7.75 3.46 21.32
N THR A 100 -6.96 2.53 20.78
CA THR A 100 -6.92 2.27 19.33
C THR A 100 -8.17 1.52 18.88
N LYS A 101 -8.84 2.03 17.86
CA LYS A 101 -9.98 1.37 17.20
C LYS A 101 -9.81 1.38 15.70
N MET A 102 -10.41 0.39 15.05
CA MET A 102 -10.50 0.40 13.59
C MET A 102 -11.42 1.54 13.15
N ARG A 103 -11.01 2.25 12.11
CA ARG A 103 -11.82 3.30 11.50
C ARG A 103 -13.13 2.69 10.99
N ARG A 104 -14.25 3.32 11.35
CA ARG A 104 -15.56 2.90 10.84
C ARG A 104 -15.63 3.12 9.32
N PRO A 105 -16.09 2.11 8.55
CA PRO A 105 -16.37 2.28 7.13
C PRO A 105 -17.38 3.40 6.90
N ARG A 106 -17.17 4.21 5.87
CA ARG A 106 -18.23 5.09 5.35
C ARG A 106 -19.28 4.24 4.64
N GLU A 107 -20.55 4.64 4.72
CA GLU A 107 -21.63 4.02 3.94
C GLU A 107 -21.35 4.10 2.42
N ARG A 108 -20.75 5.21 1.98
CA ARG A 108 -20.33 5.41 0.60
C ARG A 108 -19.04 6.22 0.53
N ALA A 109 -17.98 5.61 0.03
CA ALA A 109 -16.71 6.27 -0.22
C ALA A 109 -16.68 6.91 -1.63
N HIS A 110 -15.98 8.04 -1.76
CA HIS A 110 -15.62 8.53 -3.08
C HIS A 110 -14.54 7.65 -3.67
N PHE A 111 -14.70 7.25 -4.93
CA PHE A 111 -13.68 6.54 -5.67
C PHE A 111 -12.41 7.41 -5.77
N ARG A 112 -11.27 6.80 -5.43
CA ARG A 112 -9.92 7.36 -5.52
C ARG A 112 -8.98 6.23 -5.97
N GLY A 113 -7.84 6.61 -6.55
CA GLY A 113 -6.84 5.67 -7.04
C GLY A 113 -7.10 5.20 -8.47
N THR A 114 -6.37 4.14 -8.85
CA THR A 114 -6.27 3.70 -10.25
C THR A 114 -7.25 2.58 -10.57
N VAL A 115 -8.23 2.86 -11.46
CA VAL A 115 -9.32 1.93 -11.85
C VAL A 115 -8.82 0.54 -12.23
N ARG A 116 -7.66 0.44 -12.91
CA ARG A 116 -7.10 -0.84 -13.36
C ARG A 116 -6.73 -1.79 -12.22
N TYR A 117 -6.25 -1.25 -11.10
CA TYR A 117 -5.70 -2.03 -9.98
C TYR A 117 -6.58 -1.99 -8.73
N CYS A 118 -7.63 -1.16 -8.70
CA CYS A 118 -8.51 -1.10 -7.54
C CYS A 118 -9.32 -2.40 -7.36
N SER A 119 -9.59 -2.77 -6.12
CA SER A 119 -10.43 -3.90 -5.74
C SER A 119 -11.89 -3.70 -6.17
N ALA A 120 -12.67 -4.78 -6.21
CA ALA A 120 -14.11 -4.72 -6.39
C ALA A 120 -14.80 -3.83 -5.32
N ASN A 121 -14.39 -3.96 -4.06
CA ASN A 121 -14.88 -3.12 -2.96
C ASN A 121 -14.68 -1.62 -3.22
N ALA A 122 -13.51 -1.22 -3.73
CA ALA A 122 -13.25 0.18 -4.09
C ALA A 122 -14.11 0.65 -5.27
N GLN A 123 -14.35 -0.22 -6.27
CA GLN A 123 -15.23 0.07 -7.41
C GLN A 123 -16.69 0.27 -6.98
N GLU A 124 -17.14 -0.54 -6.03
CA GLU A 124 -18.48 -0.47 -5.43
C GLU A 124 -18.63 0.65 -4.40
N ARG A 125 -17.61 1.51 -4.26
CA ARG A 125 -17.59 2.65 -3.33
C ARG A 125 -17.63 2.24 -1.86
N GLY A 126 -17.13 1.05 -1.53
CA GLY A 126 -16.84 0.64 -0.16
C GLY A 126 -15.62 1.37 0.42
N GLU A 127 -15.50 1.38 1.76
CA GLU A 127 -14.30 1.89 2.41
C GLU A 127 -13.12 0.95 2.12
N GLN A 128 -12.01 1.52 1.65
CA GLN A 128 -10.80 0.76 1.40
C GLN A 128 -10.10 0.45 2.73
N GLY A 129 -9.84 -0.83 2.96
CA GLY A 129 -9.03 -1.36 4.04
C GLY A 129 -7.75 -2.03 3.54
N ARG A 130 -7.06 -2.71 4.45
CA ARG A 130 -5.84 -3.47 4.15
C ARG A 130 -5.99 -4.50 3.02
N PRO A 131 -7.11 -5.26 2.92
CA PRO A 131 -7.28 -6.23 1.83
C PRO A 131 -7.27 -5.58 0.44
N ASP A 132 -7.67 -4.31 0.31
CA ASP A 132 -7.72 -3.63 -0.97
C ASP A 132 -6.32 -3.38 -1.56
N ASP A 133 -5.31 -3.08 -0.72
CA ASP A 133 -3.91 -2.99 -1.18
C ASP A 133 -3.37 -4.36 -1.65
N LEU A 134 -3.85 -5.46 -1.07
CA LEU A 134 -3.47 -6.82 -1.49
C LEU A 134 -4.12 -7.22 -2.82
N TRP A 135 -5.36 -6.78 -3.08
CA TRP A 135 -5.99 -6.93 -4.40
C TRP A 135 -5.20 -6.19 -5.48
N CYS A 136 -4.77 -4.95 -5.20
CA CYS A 136 -3.89 -4.20 -6.09
C CYS A 136 -2.62 -4.99 -6.42
N LEU A 137 -1.94 -5.53 -5.39
CA LEU A 137 -0.75 -6.37 -5.59
C LEU A 137 -1.06 -7.59 -6.46
N LEU A 138 -2.15 -8.30 -6.21
CA LEU A 138 -2.55 -9.45 -7.02
C LEU A 138 -2.70 -9.08 -8.50
N TYR A 139 -3.40 -7.97 -8.79
CA TYR A 139 -3.58 -7.52 -10.17
C TYR A 139 -2.26 -7.10 -10.83
N ILE A 140 -1.34 -6.47 -10.10
CA ILE A 140 0.01 -6.19 -10.59
C ILE A 140 0.75 -7.49 -10.94
N LEU A 141 0.68 -8.50 -10.07
CA LEU A 141 1.32 -9.79 -10.33
C LEU A 141 0.73 -10.47 -11.57
N VAL A 142 -0.59 -10.47 -11.73
CA VAL A 142 -1.24 -10.98 -12.96
C VAL A 142 -0.75 -10.20 -14.18
N GLU A 143 -0.68 -8.87 -14.10
CA GLU A 143 -0.26 -8.02 -15.22
C GLU A 143 1.19 -8.29 -15.67
N LEU A 144 2.07 -8.69 -14.76
CA LEU A 144 3.46 -9.07 -15.08
C LEU A 144 3.56 -10.32 -15.98
N ARG A 145 2.49 -11.12 -16.12
CA ARG A 145 2.44 -12.31 -16.98
C ARG A 145 1.64 -12.12 -18.25
N GLY A 146 0.73 -11.16 -18.26
CA GLY A 146 -0.14 -10.89 -19.40
C GLY A 146 -1.08 -9.73 -19.08
N ALA A 147 -1.70 -9.15 -20.09
CA ALA A 147 -2.59 -8.02 -19.85
C ALA A 147 -3.78 -8.44 -18.97
N LEU A 148 -4.16 -7.57 -18.02
CA LEU A 148 -5.43 -7.75 -17.31
C LEU A 148 -6.59 -7.75 -18.32
N PRO A 149 -7.62 -8.61 -18.15
CA PRO A 149 -8.74 -8.69 -19.09
C PRO A 149 -9.44 -7.35 -19.33
N TRP A 150 -9.43 -6.49 -18.33
CA TRP A 150 -10.04 -5.16 -18.33
C TRP A 150 -9.08 -4.01 -18.67
N SER A 151 -7.84 -4.28 -19.06
CA SER A 151 -6.81 -3.27 -19.32
C SER A 151 -7.19 -2.22 -20.39
N ARG A 152 -8.17 -2.53 -21.26
CA ARG A 152 -8.64 -1.67 -22.36
C ARG A 152 -10.01 -1.03 -22.12
N VAL A 153 -10.61 -1.24 -20.95
CA VAL A 153 -11.97 -0.76 -20.66
C VAL A 153 -11.89 0.52 -19.82
N ARG A 154 -12.75 1.50 -20.12
CA ARG A 154 -12.82 2.78 -19.38
C ARG A 154 -13.45 2.65 -18.00
N TYR A 155 -14.31 1.65 -17.81
CA TYR A 155 -15.00 1.36 -16.55
C TYR A 155 -14.97 -0.15 -16.31
N ILE A 156 -14.76 -0.55 -15.06
CA ILE A 156 -14.65 -1.95 -14.67
C ILE A 156 -15.70 -2.20 -13.59
N PHE A 157 -16.52 -3.22 -13.80
CA PHE A 157 -17.37 -3.82 -12.77
C PHE A 157 -16.91 -5.26 -12.58
N LEU A 158 -15.99 -5.49 -11.64
CA LEU A 158 -15.61 -6.85 -11.25
C LEU A 158 -16.74 -7.45 -10.42
N ARG A 159 -17.47 -8.41 -10.99
CA ARG A 159 -18.36 -9.30 -10.23
C ARG A 159 -17.68 -10.67 -10.16
N PHE A 160 -17.42 -11.14 -8.95
CA PHE A 160 -16.96 -12.50 -8.66
C PHE A 160 -18.09 -13.27 -8.01
#